data_AF-C3Z230-F1
#
_entry.id   AF-C3Z230-F1
#
_cell.length_a   1.000
_cell.length_b   1.000
_cell.length_c   1.000
_cell.angle_alpha   90.00
_cell.angle_beta   90.00
_cell.angle_gamma   90.00
#
_symmetry.space_group_name_H-M   'P 1'
#
loop_
_entity.id
_entity.type
_entity.pdbx_description
1 polymer ?
#
loop_
_entity_poly.entity_id
_entity_poly.type
_entity_poly.pdbx_seq_one_letter_code
_entity_poly.pdbx_strand_id
1 'polypeptide(L)'
;IRVEFFSAACLFWDESAQIWSSQGCHVGANTDAEDVECLCNHLTAFGGNFNVAPNSINFATVFAKFGQLDENPVVFSFVISTLVAYFALLVWAKRKDKKDTKNWTVSPVGGNRPGDTCGYLVNITTGQRLGAGTRSNVGIIIYGTDGDTGARRLRDPDKKVFSRGHINSFLLTTPQPLGSLTHLHIWHDNSGKGSSAGWFLDNVVVKDLQGNKMFYFQCNQWLAVDQDDGRVSRVLPVDGWEQITDFKNLFSKSAVRQLFDGHLWFSVAWRPNRSNFSRVQRLSCCLTLLFCTMVTNAMFYRTDTSVKDPGR
;
A
#
# COMPACT_ATOMS: atom_id res chain seq x y z
N ILE A 1 -8.75 -2.10 -53.13
CA ILE A 1 -9.46 -3.21 -52.45
C ILE A 1 -8.99 -3.18 -51.01
N ARG A 2 -9.89 -2.84 -50.07
CA ARG A 2 -9.59 -2.79 -48.64
C ARG A 2 -9.96 -4.17 -48.07
N VAL A 3 -9.01 -4.81 -47.39
CA VAL A 3 -9.21 -6.15 -46.79
C VAL A 3 -9.07 -5.97 -45.29
N GLU A 4 -10.16 -6.19 -44.56
CA GLU A 4 -10.17 -6.25 -43.11
C GLU A 4 -10.28 -7.72 -42.69
N PHE A 5 -9.46 -8.11 -41.71
CA PHE A 5 -9.44 -9.47 -41.19
C PHE A 5 -10.10 -9.46 -39.82
N PHE A 6 -11.24 -10.12 -39.70
CA PHE A 6 -11.90 -10.40 -38.43
C PHE A 6 -12.09 -11.90 -38.28
N SER A 7 -12.03 -12.39 -37.05
CA SER A 7 -12.29 -13.80 -36.72
C SER A 7 -13.56 -13.86 -35.89
N ALA A 8 -14.60 -14.45 -36.47
CA ALA A 8 -15.86 -14.71 -35.82
C ALA A 8 -15.96 -16.20 -35.48
N ALA A 9 -16.50 -16.51 -34.31
CA ALA A 9 -16.80 -17.87 -33.90
C ALA A 9 -18.14 -17.92 -33.18
N CYS A 10 -18.96 -18.91 -33.54
CA CYS A 10 -20.22 -19.22 -32.89
C CYS A 10 -20.02 -20.44 -32.01
N LEU A 11 -20.16 -20.25 -30.70
CA LEU A 11 -19.95 -21.27 -29.70
C LEU A 11 -21.21 -21.40 -28.83
N PHE A 12 -21.46 -22.61 -28.36
CA PHE A 12 -22.48 -22.88 -27.35
C PHE A 12 -21.86 -23.56 -26.13
N TRP A 13 -22.50 -23.38 -24.98
CA TRP A 13 -22.07 -24.03 -23.75
C TRP A 13 -22.62 -25.46 -23.68
N ASP A 14 -21.74 -26.46 -23.73
CA ASP A 14 -22.09 -27.86 -23.51
C ASP A 14 -22.09 -28.18 -22.02
N GLU A 15 -23.27 -28.32 -21.42
CA GLU A 15 -23.42 -28.63 -19.99
C GLU A 15 -22.89 -30.01 -19.60
N SER A 16 -22.88 -30.97 -20.54
CA SER A 16 -22.45 -32.34 -20.27
C SER A 16 -20.93 -32.46 -20.17
N ALA A 17 -20.22 -31.72 -21.03
CA ALA A 17 -18.76 -31.69 -21.09
C ALA A 17 -18.15 -30.49 -20.34
N GLN A 18 -18.96 -29.51 -19.92
CA GLN A 18 -18.53 -28.25 -19.29
C GLN A 18 -17.51 -27.47 -20.14
N ILE A 19 -17.73 -27.44 -21.46
CA ILE A 19 -16.86 -26.74 -22.43
C ILE A 19 -17.66 -25.90 -23.41
N TRP A 20 -17.03 -24.86 -23.97
CA TRP A 20 -17.54 -24.17 -25.14
C TRP A 20 -17.26 -25.02 -26.39
N SER A 21 -18.32 -25.43 -27.09
CA SER A 21 -18.26 -26.25 -28.30
C SER A 21 -18.81 -25.49 -29.51
N SER A 22 -18.29 -25.77 -30.69
CA SER A 22 -18.82 -25.26 -31.97
C SER A 22 -19.72 -26.27 -32.69
N GLN A 23 -19.95 -27.44 -32.11
CA GLN A 23 -20.71 -28.49 -32.79
C GLN A 23 -22.18 -28.08 -33.02
N GLY A 24 -22.62 -28.11 -34.27
CA GLY A 24 -23.97 -27.71 -34.65
C GLY A 24 -24.18 -26.19 -34.78
N CYS A 25 -23.16 -25.37 -34.51
CA CYS A 25 -23.18 -23.92 -34.72
C CYS A 25 -22.12 -23.52 -35.76
N HIS A 26 -22.49 -22.66 -36.70
CA HIS A 26 -21.55 -22.10 -37.68
C HIS A 26 -21.83 -20.62 -37.93
N VAL A 27 -20.79 -19.92 -38.38
CA VAL A 27 -20.85 -18.49 -38.69
C VAL A 27 -21.57 -18.31 -40.03
N GLY A 28 -22.61 -17.47 -40.04
CA GLY A 28 -23.44 -17.17 -41.20
C GLY A 28 -22.77 -16.20 -42.17
N ALA A 29 -23.29 -16.15 -43.40
CA ALA A 29 -22.73 -15.33 -44.46
C ALA A 29 -23.02 -13.82 -44.30
N ASN A 30 -23.96 -13.44 -43.44
CA ASN A 30 -24.25 -12.03 -43.10
C ASN A 30 -23.42 -11.55 -41.89
N THR A 31 -22.31 -12.22 -41.58
CA THR A 31 -21.41 -11.80 -40.49
C THR A 31 -20.54 -10.65 -40.95
N ASP A 32 -20.65 -9.51 -40.27
CA ASP A 32 -19.87 -8.29 -40.48
C ASP A 32 -18.97 -8.00 -39.27
N ALA A 33 -18.16 -6.93 -39.35
CA ALA A 33 -17.28 -6.52 -38.27
C ALA A 33 -18.01 -6.05 -36.99
N GLU A 34 -19.31 -5.77 -37.08
CA GLU A 34 -20.15 -5.28 -35.97
C GLU A 34 -21.16 -6.32 -35.49
N ASP A 35 -21.62 -7.20 -36.37
CA ASP A 35 -22.66 -8.20 -36.09
C ASP A 35 -22.21 -9.61 -36.54
N VAL A 36 -22.34 -10.60 -35.66
CA VAL A 36 -22.04 -12.00 -35.98
C VAL A 36 -23.34 -12.78 -36.10
N GLU A 37 -23.60 -13.31 -37.28
CA GLU A 37 -24.73 -14.20 -37.53
C GLU A 37 -24.34 -15.62 -37.12
N CYS A 38 -25.02 -16.18 -36.12
CA CYS A 38 -24.80 -17.56 -35.68
C CYS A 38 -25.95 -18.46 -36.10
N LEU A 39 -25.64 -19.43 -36.97
CA LEU A 39 -26.58 -20.45 -37.42
C LEU A 39 -26.34 -21.73 -36.60
N CYS A 40 -27.21 -21.95 -35.62
CA CYS A 40 -27.19 -23.14 -34.76
C CYS A 40 -28.39 -24.04 -35.04
N ASN A 41 -28.18 -25.35 -35.01
CA ASN A 41 -29.24 -26.36 -35.16
C ASN A 41 -29.91 -26.76 -33.83
N HIS A 42 -29.63 -26.02 -32.76
CA HIS A 42 -30.14 -26.26 -31.40
C HIS A 42 -30.41 -24.92 -30.69
N LEU A 43 -31.23 -25.00 -29.63
CA LEU A 43 -31.70 -23.85 -28.84
C LEU A 43 -30.90 -23.68 -27.53
N THR A 44 -29.60 -23.93 -27.56
CA THR A 44 -28.75 -23.79 -26.36
C THR A 44 -28.25 -22.36 -26.18
N ALA A 45 -27.75 -22.03 -25.00
CA ALA A 45 -27.14 -20.72 -24.74
C ALA A 45 -25.92 -20.52 -25.66
N PHE A 46 -26.02 -19.56 -26.57
CA PHE A 46 -24.99 -19.25 -27.55
C PHE A 46 -24.21 -18.00 -27.12
N GLY A 47 -22.91 -17.99 -27.46
CA GLY A 47 -22.02 -16.85 -27.30
C GLY A 47 -21.23 -16.63 -28.59
N GLY A 48 -21.26 -15.40 -29.10
CA GLY A 48 -20.37 -14.96 -30.18
C GLY A 48 -19.09 -14.37 -29.60
N ASN A 49 -17.93 -14.72 -30.15
CA ASN A 49 -16.66 -14.08 -29.77
C ASN A 49 -16.27 -13.03 -30.83
N PHE A 50 -16.17 -11.75 -30.42
CA PHE A 50 -15.61 -10.67 -31.23
C PHE A 50 -14.16 -10.40 -30.81
N ASN A 51 -13.22 -11.08 -31.47
CA ASN A 51 -11.81 -10.75 -31.31
C ASN A 51 -11.41 -9.72 -32.38
N VAL A 52 -11.50 -8.42 -32.04
CA VAL A 52 -10.83 -7.38 -32.84
C VAL A 52 -9.33 -7.61 -32.69
N ALA A 53 -8.67 -7.99 -33.77
CA ALA A 53 -7.22 -8.19 -33.75
C ALA A 53 -6.54 -6.86 -33.36
N PRO A 54 -5.59 -6.88 -32.41
CA PRO A 54 -4.85 -5.68 -32.06
C PRO A 54 -4.11 -5.17 -33.30
N ASN A 55 -4.15 -3.85 -33.52
CA ASN A 55 -3.40 -3.22 -34.59
C ASN A 55 -1.90 -3.48 -34.40
N SER A 56 -1.21 -3.87 -35.47
CA SER A 56 0.22 -4.13 -35.43
C SER A 56 0.99 -2.82 -35.27
N ILE A 57 1.74 -2.68 -34.18
CA ILE A 57 2.60 -1.51 -33.96
C ILE A 57 3.91 -1.74 -34.70
N ASN A 58 4.11 -1.05 -35.82
CA ASN A 58 5.41 -1.02 -36.49
C ASN A 58 6.34 -0.03 -35.78
N PHE A 59 7.21 -0.56 -34.92
CA PHE A 59 8.17 0.24 -34.15
C PHE A 59 9.14 1.05 -35.03
N ALA A 60 9.47 0.60 -36.24
CA ALA A 60 10.35 1.36 -37.14
C ALA A 60 9.69 2.66 -37.61
N THR A 61 8.40 2.61 -37.94
CA THR A 61 7.61 3.80 -38.31
C THR A 61 7.40 4.71 -37.12
N VAL A 62 7.16 4.15 -35.93
CA VAL A 62 7.04 4.92 -34.69
C VAL A 62 8.32 5.70 -34.42
N PHE A 63 9.49 5.06 -34.42
CA PHE A 63 10.79 5.72 -34.20
C PHE A 63 11.16 6.73 -35.30
N ALA A 64 10.75 6.51 -36.56
CA ALA A 64 10.92 7.51 -37.61
C ALA A 64 10.06 8.76 -37.36
N LYS A 65 8.80 8.58 -36.93
CA LYS A 65 7.88 9.67 -36.58
C LYS A 65 8.26 10.44 -35.31
N PHE A 66 9.10 9.88 -34.44
CA PHE A 66 9.72 10.65 -33.35
C PHE A 66 10.60 11.80 -33.85
N GLY A 67 11.09 11.75 -35.10
CA GLY A 67 11.82 12.85 -35.73
C GLY A 67 10.96 14.02 -36.21
N GLN A 68 9.65 13.80 -36.39
CA GLN A 68 8.66 14.78 -36.86
C GLN A 68 7.69 15.11 -35.72
N LEU A 69 8.19 15.93 -34.79
CA LEU A 69 7.47 16.31 -33.55
C LEU A 69 6.21 17.15 -33.81
N ASP A 70 6.04 17.68 -35.01
CA ASP A 70 4.94 18.53 -35.47
C ASP A 70 3.70 17.75 -35.91
N GLU A 71 3.83 16.49 -36.33
CA GLU A 71 2.68 15.68 -36.78
C GLU A 71 1.74 15.27 -35.64
N ASN A 72 2.25 15.07 -34.42
CA ASN A 72 1.46 14.54 -33.29
C ASN A 72 1.81 15.22 -31.95
N PRO A 73 1.66 16.56 -31.84
CA PRO A 73 2.14 17.33 -30.70
C PRO A 73 1.46 16.93 -29.37
N VAL A 74 0.22 16.43 -29.43
CA VAL A 74 -0.55 16.03 -28.24
C VAL A 74 0.09 14.83 -27.55
N VAL A 75 0.45 13.78 -28.29
CA VAL A 75 1.04 12.56 -27.73
C VAL A 75 2.42 12.85 -27.16
N PHE A 76 3.25 13.58 -27.90
CA PHE A 76 4.58 13.97 -27.42
C PHE A 76 4.51 14.85 -26.17
N SER A 77 3.61 15.84 -26.14
CA SER A 77 3.39 16.69 -24.97
C SER A 77 2.94 15.88 -23.75
N PHE A 78 2.06 14.89 -23.94
CA PHE A 78 1.62 14.00 -22.87
C PHE A 78 2.76 13.11 -22.34
N VAL A 79 3.56 12.50 -23.22
CA VAL A 79 4.69 11.65 -22.82
C VAL A 79 5.76 12.48 -22.08
N ILE A 80 6.12 13.66 -22.62
CA ILE A 80 7.10 14.55 -22.01
C ILE A 80 6.60 15.03 -20.64
N SER A 81 5.36 15.50 -20.54
CA SER A 81 4.79 15.96 -19.26
C SER A 81 4.74 14.83 -18.22
N THR A 82 4.38 13.61 -18.63
CA THR A 82 4.37 12.44 -17.76
C THR A 82 5.79 12.09 -17.26
N LEU A 83 6.81 12.14 -18.13
CA LEU A 83 8.20 11.91 -17.75
C LEU A 83 8.73 13.00 -16.80
N VAL A 84 8.43 14.27 -17.07
CA VAL A 84 8.79 15.39 -16.19
C VAL A 84 8.14 15.22 -14.81
N ALA A 85 6.85 14.89 -14.76
CA ALA A 85 6.15 14.60 -13.52
C ALA A 85 6.77 13.41 -12.78
N TYR A 86 7.14 12.34 -13.49
CA TYR A 86 7.84 11.20 -12.92
C TYR A 86 9.17 11.60 -12.26
N PHE A 87 10.02 12.38 -12.92
CA PHE A 87 11.30 12.82 -12.32
C PHE A 87 11.08 13.71 -11.10
N ALA A 88 10.10 14.61 -11.13
CA ALA A 88 9.74 15.43 -9.98
C ALA A 88 9.28 14.56 -8.79
N LEU A 89 8.39 13.60 -9.05
CA LEU A 89 7.92 12.64 -8.05
C LEU A 89 9.02 11.69 -7.58
N LEU A 90 9.99 11.34 -8.42
CA LEU A 90 11.13 10.50 -8.07
C LEU A 90 12.04 11.21 -7.08
N VAL A 91 12.33 12.50 -7.30
CA VAL A 91 13.09 13.32 -6.35
C VAL A 91 12.34 13.42 -5.01
N TRP A 92 11.03 13.65 -5.04
CA TRP A 92 10.20 13.66 -3.85
C TRP A 92 10.22 12.31 -3.11
N ALA A 93 10.02 11.21 -3.84
CA ALA A 93 9.96 9.84 -3.30
C ALA A 93 11.30 9.45 -2.67
N LYS A 94 12.43 9.75 -3.33
CA LYS A 94 13.78 9.51 -2.81
C LYS A 94 14.04 10.31 -1.54
N ARG A 95 13.62 11.58 -1.47
CA ARG A 95 13.73 12.41 -0.26
C ARG A 95 12.90 11.83 0.89
N LYS A 96 11.69 11.35 0.60
CA LYS A 96 10.81 10.71 1.58
C LYS A 96 11.37 9.38 2.08
N ASP A 97 11.84 8.51 1.19
CA ASP A 97 12.46 7.24 1.57
C ASP A 97 13.69 7.47 2.47
N LYS A 98 14.56 8.44 2.16
CA LYS A 98 15.69 8.79 3.02
C LYS A 98 15.26 9.29 4.41
N LYS A 99 14.18 10.08 4.47
CA LYS A 99 13.61 10.57 5.74
C LYS A 99 13.01 9.42 6.56
N ASP A 100 12.33 8.49 5.91
CA ASP A 100 11.70 7.33 6.56
C ASP A 100 12.77 6.42 7.17
N THR A 101 13.89 6.16 6.46
CA THR A 101 15.02 5.38 7.00
C THR A 101 15.61 6.02 8.26
N LYS A 102 15.74 7.35 8.30
CA LYS A 102 16.19 8.05 9.52
C LYS A 102 15.17 7.92 10.66
N ASN A 103 13.87 7.93 10.36
CA ASN A 103 12.83 7.81 11.39
C ASN A 103 12.75 6.40 12.01
N TRP A 104 13.15 5.37 11.27
CA TRP A 104 13.10 3.95 11.68
C TRP A 104 14.29 3.51 12.52
N THR A 105 15.27 4.38 12.76
CA THR A 105 16.37 4.09 13.67
C THR A 105 15.85 3.87 15.08
N VAL A 106 16.50 2.96 15.81
CA VAL A 106 16.19 2.70 17.21
C VAL A 106 16.78 3.81 18.07
N SER A 107 15.98 4.39 18.97
CA SER A 107 16.45 5.40 19.92
C SER A 107 16.81 4.76 21.25
N PRO A 108 18.00 5.01 21.82
CA PRO A 108 18.24 4.67 23.21
C PRO A 108 17.37 5.54 24.12
N VAL A 109 16.74 4.93 25.13
CA VAL A 109 15.90 5.65 26.09
C VAL A 109 16.76 6.37 27.12
N GLY A 110 16.31 7.56 27.53
CA GLY A 110 16.96 8.33 28.60
C GLY A 110 16.98 7.54 29.91
N GLY A 111 18.18 7.35 30.45
CA GLY A 111 18.42 6.66 31.72
C GLY A 111 18.94 5.23 31.59
N ASN A 112 19.17 4.72 30.37
CA ASN A 112 19.92 3.48 30.18
C ASN A 112 21.35 3.64 30.73
N ARG A 113 21.85 2.65 31.46
CA ARG A 113 23.21 2.66 32.03
C ARG A 113 24.14 1.78 31.20
N PRO A 114 25.41 2.17 31.00
CA PRO A 114 26.37 1.36 30.24
C PRO A 114 26.63 -0.05 30.80
N GLY A 115 26.36 -0.27 32.09
CA GLY A 115 26.52 -1.57 32.76
C GLY A 115 25.28 -2.46 32.75
N ASP A 116 24.17 -2.00 32.15
CA ASP A 116 22.96 -2.80 32.04
C ASP A 116 23.18 -3.94 31.03
N THR A 117 22.84 -5.18 31.41
CA THR A 117 23.08 -6.38 30.59
C THR A 117 21.84 -6.86 29.84
N CYS A 118 20.65 -6.42 30.27
CA CYS A 118 19.38 -6.82 29.71
C CYS A 118 18.78 -5.68 28.88
N GLY A 119 18.44 -5.96 27.62
CA GLY A 119 17.86 -5.01 26.67
C GLY A 119 16.47 -5.41 26.18
N TYR A 120 15.57 -4.43 26.13
CA TYR A 120 14.20 -4.56 25.65
C TYR A 120 13.97 -3.55 24.51
N LEU A 121 13.63 -4.06 23.33
CA LEU A 121 13.28 -3.23 22.19
C LEU A 121 11.76 -3.00 22.17
N VAL A 122 11.36 -1.77 22.45
CA VAL A 122 9.96 -1.34 22.52
C VAL A 122 9.57 -0.64 21.24
N ASN A 123 8.63 -1.22 20.50
CA ASN A 123 8.04 -0.65 19.30
C ASN A 123 6.65 -0.12 19.62
N ILE A 124 6.45 1.18 19.46
CA ILE A 124 5.18 1.84 19.73
C ILE A 124 4.58 2.28 18.41
N THR A 125 3.36 1.83 18.12
CA THR A 125 2.63 2.22 16.90
C THR A 125 1.61 3.30 17.24
N THR A 126 1.76 4.46 16.61
CA THR A 126 0.74 5.50 16.65
C THR A 126 -0.27 5.27 15.52
N GLY A 127 -1.57 5.32 15.82
CA GLY A 127 -2.59 5.02 14.83
C GLY A 127 -2.63 6.00 13.64
N GLN A 128 -3.36 5.59 12.59
CA GLN A 128 -3.50 6.35 11.34
C GLN A 128 -4.68 7.33 11.35
N ARG A 129 -5.40 7.51 12.47
CA ARG A 129 -6.55 8.44 12.56
C ARG A 129 -6.10 9.90 12.42
N LEU A 130 -7.00 10.77 11.97
CA LEU A 130 -6.72 12.20 11.87
C LEU A 130 -6.42 12.74 13.29
N GLY A 131 -5.33 13.50 13.45
CA GLY A 131 -4.92 14.00 14.77
C GLY A 131 -4.30 12.96 15.71
N ALA A 132 -4.07 11.71 15.27
CA ALA A 132 -3.58 10.64 16.13
C ALA A 132 -2.20 10.87 16.77
N GLY A 133 -1.39 11.79 16.24
CA GLY A 133 -0.03 12.02 16.72
C GLY A 133 0.04 13.04 17.85
N THR A 134 0.95 12.82 18.80
CA THR A 134 1.11 13.68 19.97
C THR A 134 2.43 14.45 19.96
N ARG A 135 2.45 15.58 20.65
CA ARG A 135 3.67 16.33 21.03
C ARG A 135 3.91 16.33 22.54
N SER A 136 3.04 15.68 23.30
CA SER A 136 3.15 15.52 24.75
C SER A 136 4.33 14.62 25.12
N ASN A 137 4.86 14.75 26.33
CA ASN A 137 5.91 13.87 26.81
C ASN A 137 5.30 12.52 27.20
N VAL A 138 5.77 11.45 26.57
CA VAL A 138 5.29 10.08 26.81
C VAL A 138 6.22 9.36 27.79
N GLY A 139 5.62 8.72 28.79
CA GLY A 139 6.29 7.85 29.75
C GLY A 139 5.82 6.42 29.61
N ILE A 140 6.70 5.47 29.94
CA ILE A 140 6.38 4.05 30.02
C ILE A 140 7.04 3.40 31.25
N ILE A 141 6.37 2.41 31.82
CA ILE A 141 6.92 1.43 32.75
C ILE A 141 6.55 0.05 32.23
N ILE A 142 7.50 -0.88 32.19
CA ILE A 142 7.26 -2.27 31.82
C ILE A 142 7.43 -3.12 33.08
N TYR A 143 6.44 -3.97 33.35
CA TYR A 143 6.43 -4.87 34.50
C TYR A 143 6.59 -6.31 34.03
N GLY A 144 7.46 -7.05 34.71
CA GLY A 144 7.60 -8.49 34.57
C GLY A 144 7.51 -9.19 35.92
N THR A 145 7.70 -10.50 35.92
CA THR A 145 7.65 -11.34 37.13
C THR A 145 8.77 -11.01 38.12
N ASP A 146 9.93 -10.61 37.61
CA ASP A 146 11.16 -10.51 38.40
C ASP A 146 11.54 -9.05 38.70
N GLY A 147 10.77 -8.08 38.16
CA GLY A 147 10.97 -6.66 38.40
C GLY A 147 10.29 -5.75 37.39
N ASP A 148 10.63 -4.46 37.43
CA ASP A 148 10.13 -3.44 36.52
C ASP A 148 11.26 -2.57 35.94
N THR A 149 10.97 -1.85 34.85
CA THR A 149 11.96 -0.94 34.24
C THR A 149 12.13 0.39 34.96
N GLY A 150 11.27 0.68 35.94
CA GLY A 150 10.98 2.02 36.43
C GLY A 150 10.37 2.92 35.35
N ALA A 151 10.11 4.18 35.72
CA ALA A 151 9.52 5.17 34.82
C ALA A 151 10.54 5.71 33.81
N ARG A 152 10.21 5.58 32.52
CA ARG A 152 11.12 5.86 31.42
C ARG A 152 10.48 6.83 30.45
N ARG A 153 11.17 7.93 30.18
CA ARG A 153 10.70 8.96 29.24
C ARG A 153 11.11 8.58 27.82
N LEU A 154 10.12 8.48 26.95
CA LEU A 154 10.34 8.11 25.56
C LEU A 154 10.50 9.37 24.72
N ARG A 155 11.75 9.76 24.52
CA ARG A 155 12.11 10.93 23.72
C ARG A 155 13.32 10.61 22.88
N ASP A 156 13.34 11.20 21.70
CA ASP A 156 14.52 11.26 20.85
C ASP A 156 14.78 12.75 20.51
N PRO A 157 15.96 13.30 20.81
CA PRO A 157 16.30 14.69 20.51
C PRO A 157 16.37 14.99 19.01
N ASP A 158 16.74 14.02 18.18
CA ASP A 158 17.08 14.18 16.77
C ASP A 158 15.94 13.87 15.80
N LYS A 159 14.83 13.30 16.33
CA LYS A 159 13.66 12.95 15.52
C LYS A 159 12.34 13.28 16.22
N LYS A 160 11.34 13.57 15.39
CA LYS A 160 9.96 13.74 15.85
C LYS A 160 9.33 12.36 16.10
N VAL A 161 9.10 12.04 17.36
CA VAL A 161 8.43 10.80 17.80
C VAL A 161 6.91 10.95 17.86
N PHE A 162 6.18 9.83 17.90
CA PHE A 162 4.73 9.71 18.07
C PHE A 162 3.89 10.49 17.05
N SER A 163 4.36 10.55 15.81
CA SER A 163 3.58 11.14 14.72
C SER A 163 2.59 10.12 14.16
N ARG A 164 1.44 10.60 13.69
CA ARG A 164 0.36 9.81 13.06
C ARG A 164 0.95 8.75 12.12
N GLY A 165 0.56 7.49 12.35
CA GLY A 165 0.89 6.39 11.46
C GLY A 165 2.34 5.88 11.51
N HIS A 166 3.18 6.42 12.39
CA HIS A 166 4.55 5.95 12.55
C HIS A 166 4.68 4.94 13.69
N ILE A 167 5.64 4.03 13.50
CA ILE A 167 6.17 3.16 14.54
C ILE A 167 7.48 3.76 15.03
N ASN A 168 7.60 3.98 16.34
CA ASN A 168 8.84 4.43 16.96
C ASN A 168 9.44 3.31 17.80
N SER A 169 10.71 2.99 17.52
CA SER A 169 11.47 1.95 18.22
C SER A 169 12.40 2.57 19.25
N PHE A 170 12.31 2.08 20.48
CA PHE A 170 13.09 2.53 21.63
C PHE A 170 13.82 1.35 22.26
N LEU A 171 15.09 1.52 22.60
CA LEU A 171 15.88 0.53 23.34
C LEU A 171 15.90 0.91 24.81
N LEU A 172 15.32 0.07 25.66
CA LEU A 172 15.43 0.16 27.11
C LEU A 172 16.41 -0.87 27.63
N THR A 173 17.18 -0.51 28.65
CA THR A 173 18.09 -1.44 29.32
C THR A 173 17.81 -1.52 30.82
N THR A 174 18.06 -2.69 31.39
CA THR A 174 17.94 -2.99 32.82
C THR A 174 19.14 -3.81 33.30
N PRO A 175 19.51 -3.72 34.58
CA PRO A 175 20.64 -4.45 35.13
C PRO A 175 20.38 -5.95 35.29
N GLN A 176 19.12 -6.34 35.45
CA GLN A 176 18.66 -7.71 35.59
C GLN A 176 17.47 -7.96 34.64
N PRO A 177 17.23 -9.22 34.24
CA PRO A 177 16.08 -9.55 33.42
C PRO A 177 14.79 -9.36 34.24
N LEU A 178 13.75 -8.86 33.58
CA LEU A 178 12.42 -8.65 34.17
C LEU A 178 11.60 -9.94 34.29
N GLY A 179 12.13 -11.06 33.80
CA GLY A 179 11.39 -12.32 33.68
C GLY A 179 10.31 -12.27 32.60
N SER A 180 9.17 -12.92 32.83
CA SER A 180 8.05 -12.86 31.88
C SER A 180 7.30 -11.54 32.04
N LEU A 181 7.11 -10.79 30.95
CA LEU A 181 6.34 -9.55 31.01
C LEU A 181 4.88 -9.85 31.36
N THR A 182 4.26 -8.99 32.16
CA THR A 182 2.88 -9.16 32.63
C THR A 182 1.98 -8.05 32.12
N HIS A 183 2.40 -6.79 32.31
CA HIS A 183 1.70 -5.60 31.85
C HIS A 183 2.69 -4.45 31.66
N LEU A 184 2.25 -3.41 30.95
CA LEU A 184 2.95 -2.14 30.87
C LEU A 184 2.02 -1.01 31.24
N HIS A 185 2.58 0.07 31.77
CA HIS A 185 1.87 1.32 32.02
C HIS A 185 2.44 2.38 31.08
N ILE A 186 1.60 2.99 30.26
CA ILE A 186 1.98 4.04 29.31
C ILE A 186 1.09 5.26 29.49
N TRP A 187 1.68 6.45 29.45
CA TRP A 187 0.94 7.70 29.67
C TRP A 187 1.60 8.87 28.96
N HIS A 188 0.89 9.99 28.87
CA HIS A 188 1.45 11.27 28.46
C HIS A 188 1.06 12.39 29.43
N ASP A 189 1.82 13.49 29.40
CA ASP A 189 1.62 14.65 30.29
C ASP A 189 0.64 15.71 29.77
N ASN A 190 -0.04 15.43 28.65
CA ASN A 190 -0.96 16.35 27.96
C ASN A 190 -0.39 17.76 27.68
N SER A 191 0.95 17.91 27.60
CA SER A 191 1.60 19.21 27.40
C SER A 191 1.53 19.72 25.94
N GLY A 192 1.12 18.85 25.00
CA GLY A 192 0.90 19.23 23.61
C GLY A 192 -0.18 20.32 23.46
N LYS A 193 -0.05 21.17 22.46
CA LYS A 193 -1.04 22.23 22.17
C LYS A 193 -2.11 21.74 21.20
N GLY A 194 -3.37 22.11 21.47
CA GLY A 194 -4.52 21.85 20.59
C GLY A 194 -4.68 20.36 20.27
N SER A 195 -4.93 20.05 19.00
CA SER A 195 -5.14 18.67 18.53
C SER A 195 -3.90 17.76 18.61
N SER A 196 -2.75 18.26 19.09
CA SER A 196 -1.53 17.46 19.31
C SER A 196 -1.33 17.11 20.80
N ALA A 197 -2.29 17.44 21.67
CA ALA A 197 -2.26 17.10 23.09
C ALA A 197 -2.58 15.60 23.29
N GLY A 198 -3.71 15.17 22.71
CA GLY A 198 -4.15 13.78 22.67
C GLY A 198 -3.29 12.89 21.77
N TRP A 199 -3.37 11.58 22.01
CA TRP A 199 -2.60 10.57 21.32
C TRP A 199 -3.45 9.34 21.05
N PHE A 200 -3.49 8.84 19.82
CA PHE A 200 -4.12 7.55 19.54
C PHE A 200 -3.05 6.46 19.50
N LEU A 201 -3.03 5.63 20.54
CA LEU A 201 -2.13 4.48 20.65
C LEU A 201 -2.80 3.25 20.04
N ASP A 202 -2.19 2.69 18.98
CA ASP A 202 -2.66 1.46 18.34
C ASP A 202 -2.20 0.25 19.19
N ASN A 203 -0.89 0.04 19.26
CA ASN A 203 -0.31 -1.03 20.07
C ASN A 203 1.13 -0.74 20.49
N VAL A 204 1.59 -1.52 21.46
CA VAL A 204 3.00 -1.60 21.87
C VAL A 204 3.46 -3.04 21.71
N VAL A 205 4.67 -3.22 21.16
CA VAL A 205 5.30 -4.54 21.02
C VAL A 205 6.66 -4.48 21.66
N VAL A 206 6.90 -5.32 22.66
CA VAL A 206 8.17 -5.39 23.39
C VAL A 206 8.89 -6.67 22.98
N LYS A 207 10.10 -6.53 22.47
CA LYS A 207 11.00 -7.64 22.18
C LYS A 207 12.04 -7.73 23.29
N ASP A 208 12.04 -8.84 24.00
CA ASP A 208 13.15 -9.23 24.87
C ASP A 208 14.32 -9.68 23.98
N LEU A 209 15.46 -8.98 24.07
CA LEU A 209 16.65 -9.28 23.27
C LEU A 209 17.46 -10.46 23.81
N GLN A 210 17.24 -10.88 25.06
CA GLN A 210 17.96 -12.00 25.69
C GLN A 210 17.28 -13.30 25.29
N GLY A 211 15.97 -13.40 25.51
CA GLY A 211 15.17 -14.58 25.20
C GLY A 211 14.63 -14.63 23.77
N ASN A 212 14.81 -13.57 22.97
CA ASN A 212 14.21 -13.39 21.64
C ASN A 212 12.68 -13.58 21.64
N LYS A 213 12.01 -13.23 22.74
CA LYS A 213 10.56 -13.33 22.92
C LYS A 213 9.88 -12.01 22.57
N MET A 214 8.70 -12.09 21.97
CA MET A 214 7.87 -10.96 21.59
C MET A 214 6.62 -10.92 22.47
N PHE A 215 6.36 -9.77 23.09
CA PHE A 215 5.18 -9.50 23.89
C PHE A 215 4.36 -8.41 23.22
N TYR A 216 3.06 -8.63 23.11
CA TYR A 216 2.13 -7.73 22.43
C TYR A 216 1.19 -7.10 23.44
N PHE A 217 0.89 -5.83 23.25
CA PHE A 217 -0.01 -5.05 24.10
C PHE A 217 -0.92 -4.21 23.20
N GLN A 218 -2.18 -4.62 23.04
CA GLN A 218 -3.18 -3.86 22.28
C GLN A 218 -3.72 -2.70 23.11
N CYS A 219 -3.95 -1.55 22.47
CA CYS A 219 -4.65 -0.42 23.08
C CYS A 219 -5.81 0.05 22.21
N ASN A 220 -5.55 0.43 20.95
CA ASN A 220 -6.54 0.90 19.98
C ASN A 220 -7.48 2.01 20.48
N GLN A 221 -6.95 2.92 21.30
CA GLN A 221 -7.74 3.96 21.98
C GLN A 221 -7.01 5.31 22.00
N TRP A 222 -7.79 6.37 22.13
CA TRP A 222 -7.30 7.70 22.46
C TRP A 222 -6.88 7.76 23.93
N LEU A 223 -5.65 8.22 24.13
CA LEU A 223 -5.17 8.77 25.38
C LEU A 223 -5.28 10.29 25.23
N ALA A 224 -6.39 10.86 25.68
CA ALA A 224 -6.68 12.29 25.57
C ALA A 224 -7.76 12.67 26.58
N VAL A 225 -7.76 13.92 27.02
CA VAL A 225 -8.78 14.44 27.96
C VAL A 225 -10.12 14.70 27.26
N ASP A 226 -10.09 14.93 25.95
CA ASP A 226 -11.22 15.35 25.12
C ASP A 226 -11.74 14.24 24.17
N GLN A 227 -11.19 13.02 24.23
CA GLN A 227 -11.56 11.89 23.36
C GLN A 227 -11.71 10.59 24.17
N ASP A 228 -12.45 9.63 23.60
CA ASP A 228 -12.78 8.32 24.20
C ASP A 228 -13.23 8.41 25.67
N ASP A 229 -12.43 7.94 26.62
CA ASP A 229 -12.77 7.89 28.05
C ASP A 229 -12.16 9.04 28.87
N GLY A 230 -11.54 10.02 28.22
CA GLY A 230 -10.95 11.19 28.86
C GLY A 230 -9.65 10.92 29.64
N ARG A 231 -9.06 9.73 29.53
CA ARG A 231 -7.84 9.37 30.28
C ARG A 231 -6.58 9.53 29.44
N VAL A 232 -5.49 9.92 30.09
CA VAL A 232 -4.17 10.14 29.47
C VAL A 232 -3.16 9.01 29.77
N SER A 233 -3.61 7.95 30.45
CA SER A 233 -2.80 6.82 30.87
C SER A 233 -3.54 5.49 30.71
N ARG A 234 -2.76 4.43 30.45
CA ARG A 234 -3.25 3.06 30.26
C ARG A 234 -2.31 2.03 30.85
N VAL A 235 -2.89 1.10 31.59
CA VAL A 235 -2.22 -0.16 31.95
C VAL A 235 -2.70 -1.22 30.98
N LEU A 236 -1.77 -1.78 30.20
CA LEU A 236 -2.05 -2.77 29.16
C LEU A 236 -1.47 -4.12 29.61
N PRO A 237 -2.28 -5.17 29.77
CA PRO A 237 -1.78 -6.52 30.01
C PRO A 237 -1.12 -7.08 28.75
N VAL A 238 -0.25 -8.08 28.91
CA VAL A 238 0.26 -8.86 27.77
C VAL A 238 -0.91 -9.58 27.10
N ASP A 239 -1.03 -9.41 25.79
CA ASP A 239 -2.05 -10.08 24.99
C ASP A 239 -1.73 -11.58 24.87
N GLY A 240 -2.76 -12.41 25.09
CA GLY A 240 -2.71 -13.82 24.72
C GLY A 240 -2.83 -14.01 23.20
N TRP A 241 -2.47 -15.20 22.70
CA TRP A 241 -2.58 -15.53 21.27
C TRP A 241 -3.97 -15.26 20.70
N GLU A 242 -5.04 -15.61 21.43
CA GLU A 242 -6.42 -15.38 21.02
C GLU A 242 -6.75 -13.90 20.79
N GLN A 243 -6.29 -13.02 21.70
CA GLN A 243 -6.53 -11.57 21.63
C GLN A 243 -5.75 -10.92 20.49
N ILE A 244 -4.53 -11.40 20.22
CA ILE A 244 -3.73 -10.98 19.06
C ILE A 244 -4.45 -11.36 17.75
N THR A 245 -5.08 -12.54 17.72
CA THR A 245 -5.80 -13.06 16.55
C THR A 245 -7.25 -12.61 16.44
N ASP A 246 -7.74 -11.75 17.34
CA ASP A 246 -9.13 -11.30 17.28
C ASP A 246 -9.43 -10.66 15.92
N PHE A 247 -10.49 -11.13 15.27
CA PHE A 247 -10.86 -10.77 13.92
C PHE A 247 -11.01 -9.26 13.77
N LYS A 248 -11.52 -8.53 14.79
CA LYS A 248 -11.65 -7.07 14.71
C LYS A 248 -10.29 -6.38 14.59
N ASN A 249 -9.33 -6.82 15.39
CA ASN A 249 -7.96 -6.30 15.38
C ASN A 249 -7.26 -6.66 14.07
N LEU A 250 -7.38 -7.92 13.63
CA LEU A 250 -6.79 -8.38 12.39
C LEU A 250 -7.43 -7.73 11.16
N PHE A 251 -8.75 -7.60 11.12
CA PHE A 251 -9.49 -7.01 10.00
C PHE A 251 -9.17 -5.53 9.86
N SER A 252 -9.19 -4.75 10.96
CA SER A 252 -8.83 -3.32 10.91
C SER A 252 -7.38 -3.12 10.43
N LYS A 253 -6.44 -3.89 11.00
CA LYS A 253 -5.02 -3.83 10.58
C LYS A 253 -4.83 -4.29 9.14
N SER A 254 -5.51 -5.35 8.73
CA SER A 254 -5.44 -5.90 7.38
C SER A 254 -6.06 -4.95 6.36
N ALA A 255 -7.24 -4.37 6.62
CA ALA A 255 -7.91 -3.43 5.74
C ALA A 255 -7.08 -2.16 5.54
N VAL A 256 -6.56 -1.58 6.62
CA VAL A 256 -5.64 -0.42 6.54
C VAL A 256 -4.38 -0.80 5.75
N ARG A 257 -3.78 -1.97 6.01
CA ARG A 257 -2.61 -2.43 5.28
C ARG A 257 -2.90 -2.70 3.81
N GLN A 258 -4.03 -3.32 3.45
CA GLN A 258 -4.42 -3.58 2.06
C GLN A 258 -4.69 -2.29 1.30
N LEU A 259 -5.34 -1.30 1.91
CA LEU A 259 -5.59 0.00 1.29
C LEU A 259 -4.30 0.77 1.02
N PHE A 260 -3.39 0.84 2.00
CA PHE A 260 -2.17 1.65 1.88
C PHE A 260 -0.99 0.91 1.25
N ASP A 261 -0.89 -0.41 1.41
CA ASP A 261 0.23 -1.21 0.90
C ASP A 261 -0.13 -1.97 -0.39
N GLY A 262 -1.38 -2.44 -0.50
CA GLY A 262 -1.87 -3.21 -1.65
C GLY A 262 -2.24 -2.33 -2.85
N HIS A 263 -2.74 -1.12 -2.63
CA HIS A 263 -3.05 -0.21 -3.73
C HIS A 263 -1.81 0.56 -4.19
N LEU A 264 -1.23 0.17 -5.33
CA LEU A 264 0.05 0.67 -5.82
C LEU A 264 0.17 2.20 -5.77
N TRP A 265 -0.87 2.92 -6.21
CA TRP A 265 -0.90 4.39 -6.24
C TRP A 265 -0.89 5.03 -4.85
N PHE A 266 -1.65 4.48 -3.90
CA PHE A 266 -1.66 4.97 -2.52
C PHE A 266 -0.39 4.60 -1.79
N SER A 267 0.18 3.46 -2.14
CA SER A 267 1.41 2.93 -1.56
C SER A 267 2.65 3.78 -1.82
N VAL A 268 2.63 4.64 -2.85
CA VAL A 268 3.65 5.66 -3.12
C VAL A 268 3.58 6.80 -2.10
N ALA A 269 2.37 7.24 -1.75
CA ALA A 269 2.12 8.37 -0.85
C ALA A 269 2.12 7.97 0.64
N TRP A 270 1.58 6.81 0.98
CA TRP A 270 1.36 6.35 2.37
C TRP A 270 2.01 5.00 2.67
N ARG A 271 3.26 4.80 2.21
CA ARG A 271 4.06 3.60 2.54
C ARG A 271 4.06 3.32 4.05
N PRO A 272 3.72 2.10 4.49
CA PRO A 272 3.76 1.73 5.91
C PRO A 272 5.20 1.62 6.44
N ASN A 273 5.35 1.68 7.76
CA ASN A 273 6.64 1.46 8.42
C ASN A 273 7.13 0.02 8.14
N ARG A 274 8.36 -0.10 7.61
CA ARG A 274 9.03 -1.35 7.22
C ARG A 274 8.34 -2.16 6.09
N SER A 275 8.10 -1.53 4.94
CA SER A 275 7.80 -2.25 3.69
C SER A 275 9.08 -2.72 2.98
N ASN A 276 9.03 -3.88 2.32
CA ASN A 276 10.14 -4.39 1.50
C ASN A 276 10.43 -3.50 0.27
N PHE A 277 9.42 -2.79 -0.23
CA PHE A 277 9.55 -1.95 -1.43
C PHE A 277 9.61 -0.47 -1.09
N SER A 278 10.47 0.27 -1.80
CA SER A 278 10.62 1.73 -1.66
C SER A 278 9.53 2.50 -2.42
N ARG A 279 9.33 3.78 -2.08
CA ARG A 279 8.40 4.65 -2.83
C ARG A 279 8.86 4.84 -4.26
N VAL A 280 10.18 4.88 -4.49
CA VAL A 280 10.78 4.95 -5.83
C VAL A 280 10.40 3.73 -6.67
N GLN A 281 10.56 2.52 -6.14
CA GLN A 281 10.21 1.28 -6.85
C GLN A 281 8.71 1.24 -7.21
N ARG A 282 7.85 1.65 -6.27
CA ARG A 282 6.40 1.73 -6.48
C ARG A 282 6.04 2.74 -7.56
N LEU A 283 6.68 3.92 -7.54
CA LEU A 283 6.48 4.95 -8.55
C LEU A 283 6.91 4.48 -9.95
N SER A 284 8.04 3.77 -10.06
CA SER A 284 8.46 3.18 -11.34
C SER A 284 7.47 2.13 -11.83
N CYS A 285 6.93 1.30 -10.95
CA CYS A 285 5.87 0.36 -11.31
C CYS A 285 4.60 1.06 -11.80
N CYS A 286 4.18 2.15 -11.15
CA CYS A 286 3.05 2.97 -11.63
C CYS A 286 3.29 3.50 -13.04
N LEU A 287 4.50 3.99 -13.33
CA LEU A 287 4.86 4.50 -14.66
C LEU A 287 4.80 3.39 -15.71
N THR A 288 5.35 2.21 -15.40
CA THR A 288 5.30 1.06 -16.30
C THR A 288 3.86 0.65 -16.60
N LEU A 289 3.00 0.56 -15.58
CA LEU A 289 1.58 0.23 -15.78
C LEU A 289 0.87 1.28 -16.64
N LEU A 290 1.13 2.56 -16.41
CA LEU A 290 0.55 3.64 -17.21
C LEU A 290 0.98 3.55 -18.68
N PHE A 291 2.25 3.32 -18.96
CA PHE A 291 2.71 3.17 -20.35
C PHE A 291 2.23 1.87 -21.00
N CYS A 292 2.15 0.77 -20.25
CA CYS A 292 1.55 -0.47 -20.74
C CYS A 292 0.09 -0.26 -21.13
N THR A 293 -0.72 0.41 -20.29
CA THR A 293 -2.13 0.68 -20.63
C THR A 293 -2.26 1.62 -21.82
N MET A 294 -1.37 2.62 -21.97
CA MET A 294 -1.34 3.46 -23.17
C MET A 294 -1.03 2.66 -24.44
N VAL A 295 -0.04 1.77 -24.40
CA VAL A 295 0.32 0.92 -25.54
C VAL A 295 -0.84 -0.03 -25.87
N THR A 296 -1.46 -0.65 -24.86
CA THR A 296 -2.63 -1.50 -25.06
C THR A 296 -3.78 -0.71 -25.68
N ASN A 297 -4.09 0.48 -25.17
CA ASN A 297 -5.12 1.34 -25.75
C ASN A 297 -4.80 1.74 -27.20
N ALA A 298 -3.53 1.99 -27.54
CA ALA A 298 -3.11 2.27 -28.91
C ALA A 298 -3.28 1.05 -29.84
N MET A 299 -3.01 -0.17 -29.34
CA MET A 299 -3.25 -1.41 -30.11
C MET A 299 -4.73 -1.59 -30.45
N PHE A 300 -5.65 -1.17 -29.57
CA PHE A 300 -7.09 -1.28 -29.77
C PHE A 300 -7.74 0.02 -30.30
N TYR A 301 -6.95 1.05 -30.59
CA TYR A 301 -7.48 2.32 -31.09
C TYR A 301 -8.00 2.12 -32.51
N ARG A 302 -9.30 2.32 -32.72
CA ARG A 302 -9.91 2.33 -34.05
C ARG A 302 -9.48 3.60 -34.76
N THR A 303 -8.60 3.48 -35.75
CA THR A 303 -8.43 4.56 -36.72
C THR A 303 -9.65 4.53 -37.63
N ASP A 304 -10.61 5.45 -37.39
CA ASP A 304 -11.63 5.75 -38.38
C ASP A 304 -10.92 6.20 -39.66
N THR A 305 -10.77 5.28 -40.59
CA THR A 305 -10.40 5.53 -41.99
C THR A 305 -11.40 6.45 -42.74
N SER A 306 -12.26 7.19 -42.04
CA SER A 306 -13.23 8.13 -42.61
C SER A 306 -12.68 9.55 -42.80
N VAL A 307 -11.42 9.82 -42.46
CA VAL A 307 -10.74 11.04 -42.91
C VAL A 307 -10.12 10.77 -44.27
N LYS A 308 -10.83 11.21 -45.33
CA LYS A 308 -10.26 11.32 -46.68
C LYS A 308 -8.97 12.13 -46.61
N ASP A 309 -7.87 11.57 -47.11
CA ASP A 309 -6.72 12.38 -47.53
C ASP A 309 -7.21 13.46 -48.52
N PRO A 310 -7.06 14.77 -48.21
CA PRO A 310 -7.23 15.81 -49.20
C PRO A 310 -5.93 15.86 -50.01
N GLY A 311 -5.86 15.09 -51.08
CA GLY A 311 -4.70 15.07 -51.98
C GLY A 311 -4.64 13.78 -52.78
N ARG A 312 -5.61 13.51 -53.64
CA ARG A 312 -5.41 13.79 -55.07
C ARG A 312 -5.08 15.23 -55.43
#